data_AF-A0A953M3D6-F1
#
_entry.id   AF-A0A953M3D6-F1
#
_cell.length_a   1.000
_cell.length_b   1.000
_cell.length_c   1.000
_cell.angle_alpha   90.00
_cell.angle_beta   90.00
_cell.angle_gamma   90.00
#
_symmetry.space_group_name_H-M   'P 1'
#
loop_
_entity.id
_entity.type
_entity.pdbx_description
1 polymer ?
#
loop_
_entity_poly.entity_id
_entity_poly.type
_entity_poly.pdbx_seq_one_letter_code
_entity_poly.pdbx_strand_id
1 'polypeptide(L)'
;MTASKTVTATFSTTTSTSYTITASAGTGGAISPSGSVSVSSGSSKTFTITPSSGYKIADVKVDGSSVGALSSYTFSNVTANRTISASFTATASTVTVYEDAEDKTTQGWDIYDNDPSGATISNVYDRGRASRVIKLSGSGTKNGYRLRNSDSSSWGNTSQFVAEWSMKYSREYTIHLDVETSAGHRYLTYQPSLPSSSSTGEYVYYSLGSSSKDGKWHTYTRDLQADLSNKQPGVTILKVNGFIIRGSGKVDDIKLKNN
;
A
#
# COMPACT_ATOMS: atom_id res chain seq x y z
N MET A 1 -82.21 16.61 -17.19
CA MET A 1 -81.58 15.29 -17.45
C MET A 1 -80.10 15.50 -17.70
N THR A 2 -79.23 15.18 -16.75
CA THR A 2 -77.78 15.15 -16.93
C THR A 2 -77.37 13.71 -17.23
N ALA A 3 -77.19 13.38 -18.50
CA ALA A 3 -76.75 12.04 -18.90
C ALA A 3 -75.25 11.87 -18.58
N SER A 4 -74.90 10.78 -17.91
CA SER A 4 -73.51 10.36 -17.70
C SER A 4 -72.85 10.13 -19.06
N LYS A 5 -71.72 10.81 -19.31
CA LYS A 5 -70.87 10.55 -20.47
C LYS A 5 -69.67 9.72 -20.03
N THR A 6 -69.49 8.58 -20.67
CA THR A 6 -68.33 7.71 -20.45
C THR A 6 -67.24 8.11 -21.44
N VAL A 7 -66.04 8.42 -20.94
CA VAL A 7 -64.85 8.63 -21.77
C VAL A 7 -64.00 7.37 -21.69
N THR A 8 -63.81 6.72 -22.82
CA THR A 8 -62.94 5.55 -22.93
C THR A 8 -61.56 6.03 -23.40
N ALA A 9 -60.54 5.90 -22.55
CA ALA A 9 -59.15 6.10 -22.94
C ALA A 9 -58.53 4.75 -23.30
N THR A 10 -58.03 4.62 -24.53
CA THR A 10 -57.23 3.48 -24.98
C THR A 10 -55.75 3.80 -24.78
N PHE A 11 -55.08 3.09 -23.88
CA PHE A 11 -53.64 3.18 -23.68
C PHE A 11 -52.96 2.14 -24.56
N SER A 12 -52.05 2.56 -25.44
CA SER A 12 -51.22 1.66 -26.23
C SER A 12 -49.93 1.34 -25.46
N THR A 13 -49.58 0.06 -25.36
CA THR A 13 -48.33 -0.39 -24.74
C THR A 13 -47.17 -0.13 -25.70
N THR A 14 -46.36 0.91 -25.45
CA THR A 14 -45.05 1.03 -26.08
C THR A 14 -44.16 -0.08 -25.57
N THR A 15 -43.86 -1.06 -26.42
CA THR A 15 -42.90 -2.12 -26.13
C THR A 15 -41.50 -1.51 -26.07
N SER A 16 -41.03 -1.21 -24.85
CA SER A 16 -39.66 -0.74 -24.64
C SER A 16 -38.70 -1.87 -25.00
N THR A 17 -37.99 -1.71 -26.12
CA THR A 17 -36.94 -2.65 -26.52
C THR A 17 -35.74 -2.46 -25.60
N SER A 18 -35.25 -3.54 -25.01
CA SER A 18 -34.05 -3.54 -24.17
C SER A 18 -33.01 -4.49 -24.72
N TYR A 19 -31.75 -4.15 -24.52
CA TYR A 19 -30.60 -4.94 -24.91
C TYR A 19 -29.78 -5.31 -23.68
N THR A 20 -29.09 -6.45 -23.77
CA THR A 20 -28.21 -6.93 -22.70
C THR A 20 -26.76 -6.63 -23.02
N ILE A 21 -26.06 -6.03 -22.06
CA ILE A 21 -24.60 -5.93 -22.05
C ILE A 21 -24.09 -6.99 -21.07
N THR A 22 -23.30 -7.94 -21.56
CA THR A 22 -22.67 -8.94 -20.68
C THR A 22 -21.29 -8.44 -20.26
N ALA A 23 -21.12 -8.18 -18.97
CA ALA A 23 -19.88 -7.66 -18.39
C ALA A 23 -19.16 -8.72 -17.54
N SER A 24 -17.86 -8.89 -17.77
CA SER A 24 -17.03 -9.86 -17.05
C SER A 24 -15.67 -9.29 -16.68
N ALA A 25 -15.07 -9.85 -15.63
CA ALA A 25 -13.72 -9.51 -15.18
C ALA A 25 -12.94 -10.80 -14.91
N GLY A 26 -11.69 -10.86 -15.36
CA GLY A 26 -10.76 -11.92 -15.01
C GLY A 26 -10.20 -11.77 -13.59
N THR A 27 -9.36 -12.71 -13.17
CA THR A 27 -8.63 -12.64 -11.90
C THR A 27 -7.78 -11.38 -11.81
N GLY A 28 -7.72 -10.75 -10.63
CA GLY A 28 -6.88 -9.56 -10.39
C GLY A 28 -7.62 -8.22 -10.45
N GLY A 29 -8.94 -8.23 -10.53
CA GLY A 29 -9.74 -7.01 -10.43
C GLY A 29 -11.24 -7.27 -10.56
N ALA A 30 -11.99 -6.19 -10.76
CA ALA A 30 -13.43 -6.21 -10.89
C ALA A 30 -13.91 -5.25 -12.00
N ILE A 31 -15.10 -5.53 -12.53
CA ILE A 31 -15.87 -4.62 -13.39
C ILE A 31 -17.23 -4.36 -12.72
N SER A 32 -17.72 -3.13 -12.76
CA SER A 32 -19.02 -2.74 -12.20
C SER A 32 -19.79 -1.84 -13.15
N PRO A 33 -21.05 -2.16 -13.51
CA PRO A 33 -21.78 -3.38 -13.13
C PRO A 33 -21.21 -4.65 -13.80
N SER A 34 -21.39 -5.81 -13.17
CA SER A 34 -20.96 -7.11 -13.70
C SER A 34 -22.17 -7.99 -14.11
N GLY A 35 -21.92 -9.05 -14.87
CA GLY A 35 -22.95 -9.98 -15.34
C GLY A 35 -23.81 -9.40 -16.47
N SER A 36 -25.06 -9.84 -16.54
CA SER A 36 -26.01 -9.37 -17.56
C SER A 36 -26.67 -8.07 -17.13
N VAL A 37 -26.41 -6.99 -17.88
CA VAL A 37 -26.90 -5.65 -17.61
C VAL A 37 -27.91 -5.25 -18.67
N SER A 38 -29.18 -5.09 -18.31
CA SER A 38 -30.23 -4.63 -19.22
C SER A 38 -30.18 -3.12 -19.40
N VAL A 39 -30.25 -2.66 -20.66
CA VAL A 39 -30.19 -1.26 -21.07
C VAL A 39 -31.29 -1.00 -22.11
N SER A 40 -32.09 0.04 -21.91
CA SER A 40 -33.12 0.44 -22.89
C SER A 40 -32.48 0.84 -24.22
N SER A 41 -33.16 0.54 -25.33
CA SER A 41 -32.72 0.91 -26.67
C SER A 41 -32.42 2.42 -26.75
N GLY A 42 -31.26 2.75 -27.30
CA GLY A 42 -30.78 4.12 -27.46
C GLY A 42 -30.21 4.77 -26.20
N SER A 43 -30.27 4.12 -25.05
CA SER A 43 -29.66 4.61 -23.81
C SER A 43 -28.16 4.30 -23.75
N SER A 44 -27.46 4.96 -22.83
CA SER A 44 -26.04 4.74 -22.57
C SER A 44 -25.82 4.01 -21.24
N LYS A 45 -24.70 3.28 -21.11
CA LYS A 45 -24.30 2.60 -19.88
C LYS A 45 -22.80 2.65 -19.67
N THR A 46 -22.38 3.10 -18.49
CA THR A 46 -20.98 3.17 -18.07
C THR A 46 -20.60 1.99 -17.18
N PHE A 47 -19.38 1.49 -17.38
CA PHE A 47 -18.74 0.44 -16.63
C PHE A 47 -17.42 0.95 -16.05
N THR A 48 -17.20 0.71 -14.77
CA THR A 48 -15.94 1.02 -14.07
C THR A 48 -15.14 -0.27 -13.91
N ILE A 49 -13.84 -0.22 -14.23
CA ILE A 49 -12.90 -1.32 -14.11
C ILE A 49 -11.90 -0.96 -13.00
N THR A 50 -11.80 -1.82 -11.99
CA THR A 50 -10.97 -1.57 -10.81
C THR A 50 -10.00 -2.75 -10.61
N PRO A 51 -8.69 -2.56 -10.81
CA PRO A 51 -7.71 -3.58 -10.48
C PRO A 51 -7.67 -3.81 -8.96
N SER A 52 -7.43 -5.06 -8.55
CA SER A 52 -7.09 -5.39 -7.17
C SER A 52 -5.65 -4.96 -6.85
N SER A 53 -5.28 -4.88 -5.57
CA SER A 53 -3.88 -4.62 -5.16
C SER A 53 -2.93 -5.63 -5.80
N GLY A 54 -1.75 -5.17 -6.24
CA GLY A 54 -0.78 -6.00 -6.95
C GLY A 54 -1.11 -6.28 -8.42
N TYR A 55 -2.18 -5.71 -8.98
CA TYR A 55 -2.57 -5.88 -10.39
C TYR A 55 -2.70 -4.54 -11.11
N LYS A 56 -2.59 -4.61 -12.44
CA LYS A 56 -2.99 -3.52 -13.34
C LYS A 56 -3.95 -4.04 -14.39
N ILE A 57 -4.76 -3.16 -14.95
CA ILE A 57 -5.61 -3.49 -16.10
C ILE A 57 -4.69 -3.84 -17.26
N ALA A 58 -4.83 -5.06 -17.77
CA ALA A 58 -4.05 -5.52 -18.92
C ALA A 58 -4.73 -5.05 -20.22
N ASP A 59 -6.04 -5.28 -20.30
CA ASP A 59 -6.85 -4.91 -21.47
C ASP A 59 -8.33 -4.93 -21.09
N VAL A 60 -9.12 -4.07 -21.75
CA VAL A 60 -10.57 -4.13 -21.79
C VAL A 60 -10.96 -4.46 -23.23
N LYS A 61 -11.81 -5.47 -23.42
CA LYS A 61 -12.35 -5.82 -24.73
C LYS A 61 -13.83 -5.53 -24.80
N VAL A 62 -14.26 -4.97 -25.92
CA VAL A 62 -15.65 -4.71 -26.27
C VAL A 62 -15.96 -5.52 -27.53
N ASP A 63 -16.88 -6.48 -27.42
CA ASP A 63 -17.20 -7.49 -28.45
C ASP A 63 -15.99 -8.17 -29.04
N GLY A 64 -15.10 -8.60 -28.15
CA GLY A 64 -13.87 -9.29 -28.51
C GLY A 64 -12.76 -8.38 -29.03
N SER A 65 -13.04 -7.10 -29.31
CA SER A 65 -12.03 -6.13 -29.78
C SER A 65 -11.45 -5.35 -28.60
N SER A 66 -10.12 -5.29 -28.52
CA SER A 66 -9.43 -4.50 -27.49
C SER A 66 -9.73 -3.01 -27.67
N VAL A 67 -10.06 -2.36 -26.56
CA VAL A 67 -10.15 -0.90 -26.42
C VAL A 67 -9.07 -0.34 -25.48
N GLY A 68 -8.10 -1.18 -25.10
CA GLY A 68 -6.97 -0.84 -24.25
C GLY A 68 -7.26 -0.94 -22.74
N ALA A 69 -6.25 -0.58 -21.94
CA ALA A 69 -6.30 -0.65 -20.48
C ALA A 69 -7.05 0.56 -19.87
N LEU A 70 -8.37 0.60 -20.05
CA LEU A 70 -9.24 1.68 -19.57
C LEU A 70 -9.82 1.35 -18.18
N SER A 71 -9.81 2.33 -17.27
CA SER A 71 -10.49 2.23 -15.96
C SER A 71 -12.00 2.49 -16.04
N SER A 72 -12.49 2.99 -17.17
CA SER A 72 -13.91 3.22 -17.43
C SER A 72 -14.22 3.09 -18.91
N TYR A 73 -15.40 2.55 -19.23
CA TYR A 73 -15.91 2.48 -20.59
C TYR A 73 -17.41 2.76 -20.61
N THR A 74 -17.86 3.60 -21.57
CA THR A 74 -19.27 3.92 -21.75
C THR A 74 -19.75 3.40 -23.10
N PHE A 75 -20.72 2.50 -23.07
CA PHE A 75 -21.54 2.22 -24.24
C PHE A 75 -22.52 3.38 -24.45
N SER A 76 -22.47 4.00 -25.62
CA SER A 76 -23.42 5.04 -26.02
C SER A 76 -24.43 4.49 -27.01
N ASN A 77 -25.68 4.94 -26.93
CA ASN A 77 -26.73 4.61 -27.90
C ASN A 77 -26.84 3.10 -28.16
N VAL A 78 -27.14 2.32 -27.12
CA VAL A 78 -27.17 0.85 -27.20
C VAL A 78 -28.36 0.40 -28.05
N THR A 79 -28.09 -0.15 -29.23
CA THR A 79 -29.09 -0.63 -30.19
C THR A 79 -28.97 -2.14 -30.50
N ALA A 80 -28.10 -2.85 -29.79
CA ALA A 80 -27.92 -4.28 -29.89
C ALA A 80 -27.32 -4.83 -28.60
N ASN A 81 -27.37 -6.16 -28.41
CA ASN A 81 -26.64 -6.81 -27.33
C ASN A 81 -25.13 -6.59 -27.48
N ARG A 82 -24.44 -6.40 -26.35
CA ARG A 82 -23.01 -6.06 -26.32
C ARG A 82 -22.28 -6.94 -25.31
N THR A 83 -20.95 -6.97 -25.41
CA THR A 83 -20.12 -7.59 -24.38
C THR A 83 -18.97 -6.67 -23.99
N ILE A 84 -18.58 -6.73 -22.71
CA ILE A 84 -17.37 -6.10 -22.20
C ILE A 84 -16.66 -7.07 -21.26
N SER A 85 -15.36 -7.25 -21.45
CA SER A 85 -14.53 -8.09 -20.58
C SER A 85 -13.26 -7.37 -20.18
N ALA A 86 -13.01 -7.26 -18.89
CA ALA A 86 -11.77 -6.72 -18.34
C ALA A 86 -10.80 -7.87 -18.00
N SER A 87 -9.52 -7.69 -18.34
CA SER A 87 -8.43 -8.57 -17.96
C SER A 87 -7.38 -7.81 -17.19
N PHE A 88 -6.70 -8.51 -16.29
CA PHE A 88 -5.69 -7.93 -15.41
C PHE A 88 -4.42 -8.77 -15.48
N THR A 89 -3.29 -8.11 -15.25
CA THR A 89 -2.01 -8.78 -15.08
C THR A 89 -1.43 -8.39 -13.73
N ALA A 90 -0.81 -9.35 -13.06
CA ALA A 90 -0.03 -9.05 -11.88
C ALA A 90 1.06 -8.03 -12.24
N THR A 91 1.27 -7.08 -11.34
CA THR A 91 2.43 -6.19 -11.38
C THR A 91 3.59 -6.96 -10.75
N ALA A 92 4.77 -6.91 -11.38
CA ALA A 92 5.95 -7.56 -10.82
C ALA A 92 6.24 -6.94 -9.45
N SER A 93 6.39 -7.78 -8.42
CA SER A 93 6.80 -7.29 -7.12
C SER A 93 8.24 -6.82 -7.20
N THR A 94 8.47 -5.52 -7.13
CA THR A 94 9.82 -4.97 -7.06
C THR A 94 10.20 -4.83 -5.60
N VAL A 95 11.42 -5.25 -5.28
CA VAL A 95 11.98 -5.13 -3.94
C VAL A 95 13.23 -4.27 -4.04
N THR A 96 13.28 -3.21 -3.24
CA THR A 96 14.51 -2.43 -3.03
C THR A 96 15.07 -2.82 -1.69
N VAL A 97 16.20 -3.51 -1.68
CA VAL A 97 16.94 -3.87 -0.47
C VAL A 97 17.86 -2.70 -0.12
N TYR A 98 17.68 -2.16 1.10
CA TYR A 98 18.53 -1.09 1.62
C TYR A 98 19.62 -1.62 2.55
N GLU A 99 19.37 -2.75 3.22
CA GLU A 99 20.35 -3.39 4.09
C GLU A 99 20.05 -4.88 4.24
N ASP A 100 21.03 -5.72 3.90
CA ASP A 100 21.06 -7.17 4.16
C ASP A 100 22.33 -7.59 4.92
N ALA A 101 23.32 -6.71 5.05
CA ALA A 101 24.60 -6.92 5.71
C ALA A 101 25.52 -7.95 5.03
N GLU A 102 25.15 -8.55 3.90
CA GLU A 102 25.98 -9.55 3.22
C GLU A 102 27.20 -8.95 2.51
N ASP A 103 27.14 -7.65 2.20
CA ASP A 103 28.25 -6.87 1.62
C ASP A 103 29.43 -6.67 2.60
N LYS A 104 29.24 -7.04 3.87
CA LYS A 104 30.20 -6.94 4.97
C LYS A 104 30.52 -5.51 5.40
N THR A 105 29.74 -4.53 4.97
CA THR A 105 29.92 -3.12 5.31
C THR A 105 28.86 -2.64 6.29
N THR A 106 28.97 -1.38 6.70
CA THR A 106 27.92 -0.63 7.39
C THR A 106 27.58 0.63 6.59
N GLN A 107 27.78 0.57 5.26
CA GLN A 107 27.59 1.73 4.39
C GLN A 107 26.13 2.19 4.44
N GLY A 108 25.91 3.51 4.38
CA GLY A 108 24.58 4.10 4.51
C GLY A 108 24.12 4.27 5.96
N TRP A 109 24.73 3.59 6.94
CA TRP A 109 24.44 3.83 8.35
C TRP A 109 25.26 4.98 8.93
N ASP A 110 24.61 5.78 9.78
CA ASP A 110 25.30 6.72 10.66
C ASP A 110 24.63 6.85 12.03
N ILE A 111 25.40 7.32 13.00
CA ILE A 111 24.94 7.61 14.36
C ILE A 111 24.56 9.09 14.40
N TYR A 112 23.27 9.39 14.32
CA TYR A 112 22.79 10.77 14.35
C TYR A 112 22.64 11.30 15.79
N ASP A 113 22.54 10.41 16.77
CA ASP A 113 22.45 10.74 18.20
C ASP A 113 23.37 9.83 19.01
N ASN A 114 24.54 10.36 19.36
CA ASN A 114 25.59 9.69 20.12
C ASN A 114 25.68 10.22 21.56
N ASP A 115 24.55 10.67 22.16
CA ASP A 115 24.51 11.05 23.57
C ASP A 115 23.64 10.05 24.37
N PRO A 116 24.18 9.34 25.38
CA PRO A 116 25.59 9.30 25.80
C PRO A 116 26.52 8.74 24.73
N SER A 117 27.79 9.15 24.79
CA SER A 117 28.81 8.68 23.85
C SER A 117 29.09 7.18 23.97
N GLY A 118 29.59 6.60 22.89
CA GLY A 118 29.97 5.18 22.81
C GLY A 118 29.02 4.34 21.96
N ALA A 119 28.10 4.95 21.22
CA ALA A 119 27.32 4.22 20.22
C ALA A 119 28.22 3.68 19.10
N THR A 120 27.91 2.49 18.60
CA THR A 120 28.65 1.82 17.53
C THR A 120 27.69 1.09 16.58
N ILE A 121 28.12 0.99 15.32
CA ILE A 121 27.48 0.20 14.27
C ILE A 121 28.52 -0.81 13.81
N SER A 122 28.14 -2.08 13.69
CA SER A 122 29.05 -3.11 13.22
C SER A 122 28.32 -4.17 12.43
N ASN A 123 28.94 -4.63 11.35
CA ASN A 123 28.49 -5.79 10.60
C ASN A 123 29.06 -7.05 11.25
N VAL A 124 28.21 -7.96 11.70
CA VAL A 124 28.60 -9.16 12.46
C VAL A 124 27.88 -10.40 11.95
N TYR A 125 28.53 -11.57 12.03
CA TYR A 125 27.87 -12.84 11.75
C TYR A 125 27.05 -13.31 12.97
N ASP A 126 25.73 -13.46 12.83
CA ASP A 126 24.86 -14.01 13.86
C ASP A 126 24.66 -15.52 13.62
N ARG A 127 25.30 -16.35 14.46
CA ARG A 127 25.22 -17.81 14.35
C ARG A 127 23.79 -18.36 14.50
N GLY A 128 22.93 -17.68 15.25
CA GLY A 128 21.54 -18.11 15.45
C GLY A 128 20.65 -17.82 14.24
N ARG A 129 21.04 -16.88 13.37
CA ARG A 129 20.41 -16.60 12.07
C ARG A 129 21.12 -17.30 10.91
N ALA A 130 22.40 -17.64 11.09
CA ALA A 130 23.30 -18.06 10.01
C ALA A 130 23.44 -17.02 8.88
N SER A 131 23.37 -15.73 9.23
CA SER A 131 23.55 -14.59 8.32
C SER A 131 24.44 -13.51 8.91
N ARG A 132 24.96 -12.61 8.07
CA ARG A 132 25.50 -11.34 8.56
C ARG A 132 24.34 -10.41 8.89
N VAL A 133 24.57 -9.52 9.87
CA VAL A 133 23.55 -8.59 10.35
C VAL A 133 24.22 -7.29 10.81
N ILE A 134 23.45 -6.21 10.85
CA ILE A 134 23.89 -4.97 11.45
C ILE A 134 23.59 -4.99 12.95
N LYS A 135 24.63 -4.87 13.76
CA LYS A 135 24.55 -4.74 15.22
C LYS A 135 24.72 -3.27 15.60
N LEU A 136 23.71 -2.76 16.30
CA LEU A 136 23.65 -1.42 16.88
C LEU A 136 23.87 -1.53 18.39
N SER A 137 24.83 -0.78 18.94
CA SER A 137 25.21 -0.92 20.35
C SER A 137 25.49 0.43 20.99
N GLY A 138 24.82 0.71 22.12
CA GLY A 138 24.98 1.93 22.90
C GLY A 138 24.13 1.88 24.17
N SER A 139 23.71 3.06 24.63
CA SER A 139 22.88 3.31 25.82
C SER A 139 21.37 3.13 25.55
N GLY A 140 20.98 2.08 24.84
CA GLY A 140 19.57 1.79 24.55
C GLY A 140 18.92 2.85 23.66
N THR A 141 17.69 3.27 23.99
CA THR A 141 16.91 4.25 23.20
C THR A 141 17.44 5.68 23.25
N LYS A 142 18.44 5.96 24.10
CA LYS A 142 19.12 7.26 24.12
C LYS A 142 19.93 7.48 22.83
N ASN A 143 20.56 6.43 22.30
CA ASN A 143 21.29 6.53 21.05
C ASN A 143 20.41 6.26 19.84
N GLY A 144 20.68 7.00 18.76
CA GLY A 144 19.95 6.97 17.51
C GLY A 144 20.86 6.67 16.31
N TYR A 145 20.38 5.78 15.45
CA TYR A 145 21.01 5.34 14.23
C TYR A 145 20.05 5.59 13.07
N ARG A 146 20.57 5.90 11.89
CA ARG A 146 19.76 6.00 10.69
C ARG A 146 20.45 5.33 9.51
N LEU A 147 19.65 4.72 8.66
CA LEU A 147 20.06 4.13 7.39
C LEU A 147 19.58 5.04 6.26
N ARG A 148 20.54 5.45 5.42
CA ARG A 148 20.39 6.31 4.25
C ARG A 148 21.05 5.64 3.04
N ASN A 149 21.01 6.29 1.88
CA ASN A 149 21.78 5.84 0.74
C ASN A 149 23.29 5.89 1.05
N SER A 150 24.10 5.16 0.29
CA SER A 150 25.56 5.09 0.46
C SER A 150 26.26 6.45 0.38
N ASP A 151 25.66 7.40 -0.34
CA ASP A 151 26.12 8.78 -0.48
C ASP A 151 25.55 9.73 0.60
N SER A 152 24.90 9.18 1.63
CA SER A 152 24.20 9.91 2.71
C SER A 152 22.94 10.67 2.29
N SER A 153 22.49 10.57 1.03
CA SER A 153 21.18 11.11 0.62
C SER A 153 20.02 10.30 1.20
N SER A 154 18.83 10.90 1.27
CA SER A 154 17.61 10.16 1.62
C SER A 154 17.24 9.18 0.51
N TRP A 155 16.56 8.10 0.87
CA TRP A 155 16.14 7.05 -0.07
C TRP A 155 15.28 7.60 -1.22
N GLY A 156 14.41 8.58 -0.93
CA GLY A 156 13.60 9.25 -1.95
C GLY A 156 12.65 8.32 -2.72
N ASN A 157 12.21 7.22 -2.11
CA ASN A 157 11.44 6.18 -2.80
C ASN A 157 9.96 6.58 -2.93
N THR A 158 9.47 6.77 -4.16
CA THR A 158 8.12 7.26 -4.47
C THR A 158 7.13 6.16 -4.89
N SER A 159 7.53 4.89 -4.87
CA SER A 159 6.74 3.82 -5.50
C SER A 159 6.53 2.57 -4.65
N GLN A 160 7.28 2.42 -3.55
CA GLN A 160 7.24 1.24 -2.68
C GLN A 160 6.89 1.67 -1.25
N PHE A 161 5.70 1.31 -0.80
CA PHE A 161 5.15 1.71 0.51
C PHE A 161 4.89 0.54 1.45
N VAL A 162 5.37 -0.66 1.11
CA VAL A 162 5.45 -1.79 2.04
C VAL A 162 6.86 -1.86 2.59
N ALA A 163 7.02 -1.59 3.88
CA ALA A 163 8.30 -1.80 4.56
C ALA A 163 8.38 -3.22 5.10
N GLU A 164 9.52 -3.87 4.90
CA GLU A 164 9.87 -5.09 5.60
C GLU A 164 11.24 -4.95 6.26
N TRP A 165 11.35 -5.43 7.49
CA TRP A 165 12.63 -5.51 8.18
C TRP A 165 12.62 -6.67 9.15
N SER A 166 13.80 -7.21 9.43
CA SER A 166 14.02 -8.17 10.48
C SER A 166 14.81 -7.54 11.62
N MET A 167 14.47 -7.88 12.86
CA MET A 167 15.15 -7.35 14.03
C MET A 167 15.22 -8.35 15.18
N LYS A 168 16.24 -8.20 16.01
CA LYS A 168 16.43 -8.96 17.26
C LYS A 168 16.82 -8.01 18.38
N TYR A 169 15.85 -7.73 19.25
CA TYR A 169 15.98 -6.83 20.39
C TYR A 169 15.54 -7.54 21.66
N SER A 170 16.18 -7.22 22.78
CA SER A 170 15.85 -7.77 24.11
C SER A 170 15.51 -6.67 25.13
N ARG A 171 15.40 -5.43 24.67
CA ARG A 171 15.17 -4.19 25.43
C ARG A 171 14.31 -3.25 24.58
N GLU A 172 13.94 -2.11 25.16
CA GLU A 172 13.21 -1.06 24.44
C GLU A 172 13.94 -0.59 23.18
N TYR A 173 13.14 -0.28 22.17
CA TYR A 173 13.56 0.30 20.91
C TYR A 173 12.45 1.18 20.36
N THR A 174 12.82 2.04 19.41
CA THR A 174 11.86 2.79 18.60
C THR A 174 12.37 2.82 17.17
N ILE A 175 11.55 2.40 16.22
CA ILE A 175 11.83 2.48 14.79
C ILE A 175 10.97 3.59 14.20
N HIS A 176 11.54 4.43 13.35
CA HIS A 176 10.82 5.42 12.57
C HIS A 176 11.07 5.18 11.08
N LEU A 177 10.00 5.08 10.30
CA LEU A 177 10.05 5.26 8.86
C LEU A 177 9.76 6.74 8.58
N ASP A 178 10.76 7.43 8.04
CA ASP A 178 10.66 8.82 7.59
C ASP A 178 9.90 8.85 6.27
N VAL A 179 8.76 9.55 6.25
CA VAL A 179 7.95 9.70 5.05
C VAL A 179 7.57 11.17 4.82
N GLU A 180 7.55 11.55 3.54
CA GLU A 180 6.87 12.77 3.11
C GLU A 180 5.42 12.45 2.77
N THR A 181 4.49 13.30 3.17
CA THR A 181 3.06 13.07 2.95
C THR A 181 2.37 14.30 2.37
N SER A 182 1.13 14.14 1.90
CA SER A 182 0.29 15.25 1.44
C SER A 182 -0.01 16.31 2.51
N ALA A 183 0.25 16.00 3.79
CA ALA A 183 0.11 16.93 4.90
C ALA A 183 1.47 17.36 5.52
N GLY A 184 2.58 17.05 4.84
CA GLY A 184 3.96 17.30 5.27
C GLY A 184 4.68 16.06 5.81
N HIS A 185 5.87 16.24 6.34
CA HIS A 185 6.71 15.17 6.87
C HIS A 185 6.09 14.44 8.09
N ARG A 186 6.18 13.10 8.14
CA ARG A 186 5.70 12.19 9.23
C ARG A 186 6.77 11.14 9.56
N TYR A 187 6.79 10.70 10.82
CA TYR A 187 7.48 9.50 11.28
C TYR A 187 6.49 8.40 11.63
N LEU A 188 6.37 7.37 10.79
CA LEU A 188 5.64 6.15 11.17
C LEU A 188 6.50 5.38 12.17
N THR A 189 6.04 5.35 13.41
CA THR A 189 6.82 4.97 14.57
C THR A 189 6.37 3.63 15.12
N TYR A 190 7.26 2.64 15.12
CA TYR A 190 7.02 1.27 15.58
C TYR A 190 7.83 0.97 16.83
N GLN A 191 7.16 0.52 17.89
CA GLN A 191 7.78 0.25 19.19
C GLN A 191 7.05 -0.86 19.96
N PRO A 192 7.63 -1.45 21.01
CA PRO A 192 7.00 -2.56 21.74
C PRO A 192 5.62 -2.24 22.36
N SER A 193 5.40 -0.99 22.76
CA SER A 193 4.15 -0.52 23.39
C SER A 193 3.80 0.88 22.95
N LEU A 194 2.51 1.21 22.80
CA LEU A 194 2.07 2.56 22.45
C LEU A 194 2.47 3.58 23.53
N PRO A 195 2.86 4.80 23.15
CA PRO A 195 3.06 5.87 24.11
C PRO A 195 1.71 6.41 24.59
N SER A 196 1.73 7.25 25.63
CA SER A 196 0.54 7.97 26.08
C SER A 196 0.12 9.12 25.15
N SER A 197 0.97 9.52 24.21
CA SER A 197 0.73 10.64 23.28
C SER A 197 -0.18 10.28 22.11
N SER A 198 -0.96 11.25 21.62
CA SER A 198 -1.83 11.08 20.45
C SER A 198 -1.04 10.96 19.14
N SER A 199 -1.54 10.17 18.18
CA SER A 199 -0.95 10.00 16.83
C SER A 199 -1.42 11.09 15.84
N THR A 200 -1.73 12.29 16.33
CA THR A 200 -2.33 13.37 15.56
C THR A 200 -1.31 14.36 14.98
N GLY A 201 -0.03 14.21 15.32
CA GLY A 201 1.05 15.09 14.88
C GLY A 201 1.98 14.43 13.85
N GLU A 202 3.23 14.89 13.84
CA GLU A 202 4.30 14.36 12.97
C GLU A 202 4.63 12.88 13.25
N TYR A 203 4.55 12.45 14.52
CA TYR A 203 4.78 11.07 14.91
C TYR A 203 3.46 10.27 14.93
N VAL A 204 3.43 9.17 14.17
CA VAL A 204 2.28 8.26 14.07
C VAL A 204 2.66 6.92 14.68
N TYR A 205 2.05 6.55 15.81
CA TYR A 205 2.54 5.45 16.64
C TYR A 205 1.80 4.12 16.40
N TYR A 206 2.60 3.05 16.33
CA TYR A 206 2.21 1.66 16.18
C TYR A 206 2.93 0.77 17.21
N SER A 207 2.17 -0.15 17.79
CA SER A 207 2.73 -1.18 18.67
C SER A 207 3.08 -2.43 17.87
N LEU A 208 4.27 -2.97 18.09
CA LEU A 208 4.68 -4.30 17.64
C LEU A 208 4.50 -5.38 18.71
N GLY A 209 3.97 -5.00 19.89
CA GLY A 209 3.74 -5.89 21.02
C GLY A 209 5.00 -6.11 21.86
N SER A 210 4.82 -6.44 23.14
CA SER A 210 5.94 -6.63 24.08
C SER A 210 6.83 -7.84 23.74
N SER A 211 6.32 -8.81 22.99
CA SER A 211 7.08 -9.96 22.48
C SER A 211 8.12 -9.58 21.42
N SER A 212 8.01 -8.40 20.81
CA SER A 212 8.99 -7.89 19.83
C SER A 212 10.40 -7.66 20.41
N LYS A 213 10.51 -7.61 21.74
CA LYS A 213 11.75 -7.44 22.49
C LYS A 213 12.10 -8.67 23.35
N ASP A 214 11.75 -9.87 22.90
CA ASP A 214 12.00 -11.15 23.60
C ASP A 214 13.42 -11.72 23.37
N GLY A 215 14.28 -11.00 22.66
CA GLY A 215 15.63 -11.44 22.32
C GLY A 215 15.70 -12.44 21.17
N LYS A 216 14.61 -12.68 20.45
CA LYS A 216 14.56 -13.50 19.23
C LYS A 216 14.47 -12.65 17.98
N TRP A 217 14.72 -13.27 16.83
CA TRP A 217 14.50 -12.63 15.54
C TRP A 217 13.01 -12.59 15.23
N HIS A 218 12.53 -11.41 14.83
CA HIS A 218 11.20 -11.18 14.30
C HIS A 218 11.33 -10.46 12.96
N THR A 219 10.43 -10.76 12.03
CA THR A 219 10.31 -10.05 10.76
C THR A 219 8.96 -9.37 10.73
N TYR A 220 8.96 -8.08 10.38
CA TYR A 220 7.75 -7.27 10.28
C TYR A 220 7.57 -6.80 8.85
N THR A 221 6.35 -6.90 8.35
CA THR A 221 5.93 -6.34 7.05
C THR A 221 4.77 -5.38 7.31
N ARG A 222 4.91 -4.12 6.91
CA ARG A 222 3.95 -3.04 7.17
C ARG A 222 3.59 -2.32 5.88
N ASP A 223 2.31 -2.26 5.55
CA ASP A 223 1.80 -1.29 4.58
C ASP A 223 1.77 0.08 5.26
N LEU A 224 2.72 0.93 4.89
CA LEU A 224 2.90 2.25 5.48
C LEU A 224 1.71 3.17 5.18
N GLN A 225 1.10 3.05 3.99
CA GLN A 225 -0.04 3.88 3.63
C GLN A 225 -1.27 3.47 4.44
N ALA A 226 -1.52 2.17 4.60
CA ALA A 226 -2.61 1.68 5.43
C ALA A 226 -2.41 2.07 6.91
N ASP A 227 -1.19 1.93 7.43
CA ASP A 227 -0.82 2.39 8.76
C ASP A 227 -1.05 3.91 8.91
N LEU A 228 -0.65 4.73 7.95
CA LEU A 228 -0.92 6.16 8.03
C LEU A 228 -2.43 6.46 8.01
N SER A 229 -3.17 5.87 7.08
CA SER A 229 -4.61 6.13 6.90
C SER A 229 -5.46 5.71 8.10
N ASN A 230 -5.05 4.68 8.85
CA ASN A 230 -5.73 4.25 10.08
C ASN A 230 -5.65 5.29 11.22
N LYS A 231 -4.65 6.18 11.21
CA LYS A 231 -4.46 7.22 12.23
C LYS A 231 -4.79 8.62 11.72
N GLN A 232 -4.53 8.86 10.44
CA GLN A 232 -4.73 10.15 9.77
C GLN A 232 -5.42 9.90 8.41
N PRO A 233 -6.75 9.70 8.41
CA PRO A 233 -7.51 9.42 7.18
C PRO A 233 -7.35 10.54 6.14
N GLY A 234 -7.24 10.16 4.86
CA GLY A 234 -7.07 11.10 3.74
C GLY A 234 -5.65 11.62 3.53
N VAL A 235 -4.71 11.34 4.43
CA VAL A 235 -3.29 11.66 4.22
C VAL A 235 -2.62 10.57 3.38
N THR A 236 -1.89 10.97 2.34
CA THR A 236 -1.20 10.07 1.41
C THR A 236 0.30 10.19 1.53
N ILE A 237 1.01 9.08 1.48
CA ILE A 237 2.48 9.04 1.42
C ILE A 237 2.91 9.38 -0.01
N LEU A 238 3.84 10.32 -0.11
CA LEU A 238 4.44 10.76 -1.37
C LEU A 238 5.79 10.08 -1.62
N LYS A 239 6.56 9.84 -0.55
CA LYS A 239 7.83 9.11 -0.61
C LYS A 239 8.26 8.60 0.78
N VAL A 240 9.07 7.55 0.78
CA VAL A 240 9.81 7.05 1.95
C VAL A 240 11.26 7.52 1.84
N ASN A 241 11.76 8.20 2.88
CA ASN A 241 13.07 8.86 2.87
C ASN A 241 14.15 8.11 3.65
N GLY A 242 13.77 7.23 4.60
CA GLY A 242 14.77 6.55 5.41
C GLY A 242 14.19 5.66 6.51
N PHE A 243 15.09 4.88 7.11
CA PHE A 243 14.82 4.06 8.29
C PHE A 243 15.69 4.53 9.44
N ILE A 244 15.07 4.89 10.55
CA ILE A 244 15.72 5.44 11.74
C ILE A 244 15.38 4.51 12.90
N ILE A 245 16.33 4.28 13.78
CA ILE A 245 16.15 3.40 14.93
C ILE A 245 16.87 3.94 16.16
N ARG A 246 16.18 3.91 17.28
CA ARG A 246 16.73 4.09 18.62
C ARG A 246 16.71 2.74 19.34
N GLY A 247 17.77 2.42 20.07
CA GLY A 247 17.89 1.16 20.79
C GLY A 247 19.17 0.39 20.49
N SER A 248 19.43 -0.67 21.26
CA SER A 248 20.58 -1.56 21.04
C SER A 248 20.13 -2.99 20.77
N GLY A 249 20.55 -3.53 19.64
CA GLY A 249 20.07 -4.80 19.12
C GLY A 249 20.69 -5.11 17.76
N LYS A 250 20.00 -5.94 16.98
CA LYS A 250 20.41 -6.30 15.61
C LYS A 250 19.26 -6.07 14.64
N VAL A 251 19.58 -5.64 13.44
CA VAL A 251 18.66 -5.46 12.32
C VAL A 251 19.24 -6.07 11.05
N ASP A 252 18.36 -6.45 10.14
CA ASP A 252 18.68 -7.13 8.89
C ASP A 252 17.47 -7.07 7.94
N ASP A 253 17.66 -7.39 6.65
CA ASP A 253 16.61 -7.51 5.63
C ASP A 253 15.71 -6.26 5.52
N ILE A 254 16.28 -5.06 5.62
CA ILE A 254 15.55 -3.79 5.52
C ILE A 254 15.28 -3.48 4.05
N LYS A 255 14.01 -3.45 3.67
CA LYS A 255 13.59 -3.27 2.28
C LYS A 255 12.23 -2.60 2.13
N LEU A 256 12.02 -2.01 0.97
CA LEU A 256 10.72 -1.55 0.50
C LEU A 256 10.22 -2.41 -0.66
N LYS A 257 8.91 -2.64 -0.69
CA LYS A 257 8.21 -3.40 -1.74
C LYS A 257 7.00 -2.60 -2.24
N ASN A 258 6.57 -2.89 -3.46
CA ASN A 258 5.26 -2.45 -3.93
C ASN A 258 4.14 -3.32 -3.33
N ASN A 259 2.93 -2.74 -3.29
CA ASN A 259 1.68 -3.38 -2.89
C ASN A 259 1.11 -4.33 -3.96
#